data_AF-A0A1C5AMX0-F1
#
_entry.id   AF-A0A1C5AMX0-F1
#
_cell.length_a   1.000
_cell.length_b   1.000
_cell.length_c   1.000
_cell.angle_alpha   90.00
_cell.angle_beta   90.00
_cell.angle_gamma   90.00
#
_symmetry.space_group_name_H-M   'P 1'
#
loop_
_entity.id
_entity.type
_entity.pdbx_description
1 polymer ?
#
loop_
_entity_poly.entity_id
_entity_poly.type
_entity_poly.pdbx_seq_one_letter_code
_entity_poly.pdbx_strand_id
1 'polypeptide(L)'
;ARLRDSGAFVEAERLAQGSCWLLATKTWDEYGPEHADRLFELFAPVLPPGKPQLREFKSIVMGEPPEWHVLPNFVAERDPREWP
;
A
#
# COMPACT_ATOMS: atom_id res chain seq x y z
N ALA A 1 13.06 -5.63 -15.22
CA ALA A 1 12.20 -6.18 -16.27
C ALA A 1 10.79 -6.36 -15.69
N ARG A 2 10.43 -7.50 -15.09
CA ARG A 2 9.03 -7.88 -14.79
C ARG A 2 8.11 -6.84 -14.11
N LEU A 3 8.58 -6.05 -13.13
CA LEU A 3 7.74 -5.04 -12.46
C LEU A 3 7.53 -3.78 -13.32
N ARG A 4 8.57 -3.33 -14.05
CA ARG A 4 8.51 -2.15 -14.93
C ARG A 4 7.59 -2.39 -16.13
N ASP A 5 7.55 -3.62 -16.61
CA ASP A 5 6.77 -4.01 -17.79
C ASP A 5 5.33 -4.46 -17.42
N SER A 6 4.95 -4.37 -16.14
CA SER A 6 3.65 -4.88 -15.64
C SER A 6 2.46 -3.98 -15.98
N GLY A 7 2.68 -2.72 -16.33
CA GLY A 7 1.62 -1.73 -16.52
C GLY A 7 0.90 -1.30 -15.23
N ALA A 8 1.28 -1.86 -14.08
CA ALA A 8 0.71 -1.50 -12.77
C ALA A 8 1.38 -0.27 -12.14
N PHE A 9 2.50 0.19 -12.69
CA PHE A 9 3.29 1.31 -12.15
C PHE A 9 3.62 2.30 -13.26
N VAL A 10 3.51 3.59 -12.95
CA VAL A 10 4.04 4.68 -13.78
C VAL A 10 5.57 4.78 -13.63
N GLU A 11 6.11 4.34 -12.49
CA GLU A 11 7.55 4.29 -12.25
C GLU A 11 7.93 3.05 -11.43
N ALA A 12 8.99 2.37 -11.85
CA ALA A 12 9.56 1.25 -11.12
C ALA A 12 11.09 1.29 -11.19
N GLU A 13 11.73 1.43 -10.04
CA GLU A 13 13.18 1.52 -9.90
C GLU A 13 13.71 0.46 -8.95
N ARG A 14 14.87 -0.11 -9.26
CA ARG A 14 15.60 -0.98 -8.33
C ARG A 14 16.50 -0.13 -7.47
N LEU A 15 16.39 -0.29 -6.16
CA LEU A 15 17.23 0.36 -5.18
C LEU A 15 18.46 -0.51 -4.87
N ALA A 16 19.45 0.07 -4.21
CA ALA A 16 20.56 -0.67 -3.65
C ALA A 16 20.04 -1.80 -2.74
N GLN A 17 20.78 -2.92 -2.67
CA GLN A 17 20.47 -4.08 -1.83
C GLN A 17 19.22 -4.90 -2.23
N GLY A 18 18.70 -4.73 -3.46
CA GLY A 18 17.68 -5.62 -4.03
C GLY A 18 16.24 -5.20 -3.79
N SER A 19 16.01 -4.07 -3.11
CA SER A 19 14.70 -3.46 -2.95
C SER A 19 14.21 -2.80 -4.25
N CYS A 20 12.92 -2.48 -4.32
CA CYS A 20 12.33 -1.73 -5.44
C CYS A 20 11.50 -0.55 -4.93
N TRP A 21 11.61 0.59 -5.61
CA TRP A 21 10.68 1.71 -5.51
C TRP A 21 9.61 1.56 -6.59
N LEU A 22 8.34 1.67 -6.21
CA LEU A 22 7.19 1.40 -7.08
C LEU A 22 6.15 2.50 -6.91
N LEU A 23 5.89 3.25 -7.99
CA LEU A 23 4.92 4.34 -8.03
C LEU A 23 3.76 3.94 -8.93
N ALA A 24 2.56 3.81 -8.36
CA ALA A 24 1.36 3.36 -9.09
C ALA A 24 0.75 4.45 -9.97
N THR A 25 0.73 5.70 -9.50
CA THR A 25 0.13 6.87 -10.17
C THR A 25 1.04 8.09 -10.07
N LYS A 26 0.87 9.08 -10.97
CA LYS A 26 1.74 10.27 -10.97
C LYS A 26 1.40 11.22 -9.83
N THR A 27 0.12 11.30 -9.51
CA THR A 27 -0.38 12.11 -8.41
C THR A 27 -1.17 11.24 -7.43
N TRP A 28 -1.40 11.80 -6.25
CA TRP A 28 -2.11 11.11 -5.18
C TRP A 28 -3.60 10.92 -5.50
N ASP A 29 -4.24 11.95 -6.07
CA ASP A 29 -5.66 11.96 -6.42
C ASP A 29 -6.04 10.99 -7.54
N GLU A 30 -5.06 10.55 -8.34
CA GLU A 30 -5.24 9.51 -9.36
C GLU A 30 -5.34 8.10 -8.76
N TYR A 31 -4.87 7.90 -7.53
CA TYR A 31 -4.86 6.57 -6.93
C TYR A 31 -6.27 6.17 -6.49
N GLY A 32 -6.72 5.01 -6.99
CA GLY A 32 -8.09 4.56 -6.79
C GLY A 32 -8.21 3.04 -6.81
N PRO A 33 -9.44 2.51 -6.64
CA PRO A 33 -9.69 1.07 -6.52
C PRO A 33 -9.08 0.25 -7.67
N GLU A 34 -9.20 0.72 -8.92
CA GLU A 34 -8.66 0.03 -10.09
C GLU A 34 -7.13 -0.15 -10.05
N HIS A 35 -6.42 0.83 -9.48
CA HIS A 35 -4.97 0.74 -9.30
C HIS A 35 -4.63 -0.29 -8.23
N ALA A 36 -5.39 -0.30 -7.12
CA ALA A 36 -5.22 -1.29 -6.06
C ALA A 36 -5.49 -2.72 -6.56
N ASP A 37 -6.51 -2.92 -7.39
CA ASP A 37 -6.84 -4.23 -7.97
C ASP A 37 -5.70 -4.74 -8.87
N ARG A 38 -5.14 -3.89 -9.74
CA ARG A 38 -3.99 -4.25 -10.58
C ARG A 38 -2.77 -4.65 -9.76
N LEU A 39 -2.50 -3.95 -8.65
CA LEU A 39 -1.42 -4.32 -7.75
C LEU A 39 -1.68 -5.69 -7.11
N PHE A 40 -2.93 -5.94 -6.67
CA PHE A 40 -3.29 -7.22 -6.09
C PHE A 40 -3.12 -8.37 -7.10
N GLU A 41 -3.62 -8.22 -8.32
CA GLU A 41 -3.46 -9.21 -9.40
C GLU A 41 -1.97 -9.48 -9.72
N LEU A 42 -1.16 -8.43 -9.76
CA LEU A 42 0.28 -8.55 -10.00
C LEU A 42 1.00 -9.35 -8.91
N PHE A 43 0.64 -9.13 -7.65
CA PHE A 43 1.28 -9.80 -6.51
C PHE A 43 0.62 -11.12 -6.10
N ALA A 44 -0.60 -11.42 -6.55
CA ALA A 44 -1.33 -12.64 -6.22
C ALA A 44 -0.48 -13.94 -6.32
N PRO A 45 0.40 -14.13 -7.32
CA PRO A 45 1.21 -15.35 -7.42
C PRO A 45 2.26 -15.53 -6.30
N VAL A 46 2.62 -14.46 -5.60
CA VAL A 46 3.63 -14.48 -4.52
C VAL A 46 3.01 -14.22 -3.13
N LEU A 47 1.74 -13.86 -3.08
CA LEU A 47 1.03 -13.72 -1.82
C LEU A 47 0.78 -15.09 -1.19
N PRO A 48 0.92 -15.23 0.14
CA PRO A 48 0.57 -16.46 0.83
C PRO A 48 -0.93 -16.77 0.64
N PRO A 49 -1.32 -18.05 0.51
CA PRO A 49 -2.72 -18.42 0.40
C PRO A 49 -3.49 -18.03 1.68
N GLY A 50 -4.70 -17.50 1.52
CA GLY A 50 -5.55 -17.13 2.64
C GLY A 50 -6.39 -15.90 2.35
N LYS A 51 -7.14 -15.46 3.36
CA LYS A 51 -7.85 -14.18 3.34
C LYS A 51 -6.98 -13.13 4.05
N PRO A 52 -6.97 -11.87 3.58
CA PRO A 52 -6.36 -10.77 4.33
C PRO A 52 -6.89 -10.80 5.77
N GLN A 53 -5.98 -10.81 6.74
CA GLN A 53 -6.39 -10.66 8.13
C GLN A 53 -6.75 -9.19 8.35
N LEU A 54 -8.01 -8.96 8.70
CA LEU A 54 -8.46 -7.66 9.20
C LEU A 54 -7.62 -7.30 10.41
N ARG A 55 -6.73 -6.33 10.27
CA ARG A 55 -6.05 -5.76 11.43
C ARG A 55 -6.98 -4.75 12.05
N GLU A 56 -7.45 -5.04 13.25
CA GLU A 56 -8.01 -4.04 14.13
C GLU A 56 -6.91 -2.99 14.36
N PHE A 57 -7.19 -1.73 14.02
CA PHE A 57 -6.32 -0.63 14.42
C PHE A 57 -7.10 0.31 15.32
N LYS A 58 -6.41 0.80 16.34
CA LYS A 58 -6.93 1.78 17.28
C LYS A 58 -6.60 3.16 16.72
N SER A 59 -7.60 3.90 16.28
CA SER A 59 -7.40 5.30 15.94
C SER A 59 -7.20 6.07 17.23
N ILE A 60 -6.11 6.84 17.32
CA ILE A 60 -5.88 7.78 18.42
C ILE A 60 -5.92 9.17 17.82
N VAL A 61 -7.10 9.80 17.91
CA VAL A 61 -7.25 11.23 17.65
C VAL A 61 -7.11 11.97 18.98
N MET A 62 -6.16 12.90 19.06
CA MET A 62 -5.91 13.66 20.29
C MET A 62 -7.16 14.47 20.69
N GLY A 63 -7.70 14.18 21.88
CA GLY A 63 -8.90 14.84 22.41
C GLY A 63 -10.19 14.02 22.28
N GLU A 64 -10.15 12.87 21.61
CA GLU A 64 -11.28 11.97 21.46
C GLU A 64 -11.03 10.62 22.15
N PRO A 65 -12.08 9.93 22.65
CA PRO A 65 -11.93 8.56 23.13
C PRO A 65 -11.51 7.65 21.97
N PRO A 66 -10.62 6.68 22.21
CA PRO A 66 -10.13 5.83 21.14
C PRO A 66 -11.22 4.90 20.61
N GLU A 67 -11.40 4.91 19.29
CA GLU A 67 -12.33 4.02 18.59
C GLU A 67 -11.59 2.85 17.94
N TRP A 68 -12.21 1.67 18.01
CA TRP A 68 -11.74 0.46 17.32
C TRP A 68 -12.34 0.43 15.92
N HIS A 69 -11.48 0.43 14.91
CA HIS A 69 -11.92 0.31 13.53
C HIS A 69 -11.44 -1.01 12.93
N VAL A 70 -12.36 -1.71 12.28
CA VAL A 70 -12.08 -2.87 11.44
C VAL A 70 -12.05 -2.37 10.00
N LEU A 71 -10.87 -2.13 9.44
CA LEU A 71 -10.72 -1.74 8.04
C LEU A 71 -10.27 -2.94 7.19
N PRO A 72 -11.05 -3.33 6.17
CA PRO A 72 -10.70 -4.38 5.20
C PRO A 72 -9.32 -4.24 4.57
N ASN A 73 -8.89 -3.00 4.32
CA ASN A 73 -7.74 -2.69 3.48
C ASN A 73 -6.92 -1.51 4.07
N PHE A 74 -6.45 -1.64 5.31
CA PHE A 74 -5.68 -0.57 5.94
C PHE A 74 -4.36 -0.29 5.20
N VAL A 75 -4.25 0.90 4.60
CA VAL A 75 -2.98 1.48 4.15
C VAL A 75 -2.50 2.40 5.27
N ALA A 76 -1.39 2.06 5.92
CA ALA A 76 -0.79 2.92 6.93
C ALA A 76 -0.16 4.14 6.24
N GLU A 77 -0.83 5.29 6.32
CA GLU A 77 -0.19 6.57 6.02
C GLU A 77 0.72 6.92 7.20
N ARG A 78 2.00 7.13 6.91
CA ARG A 78 2.97 7.69 7.84
C ARG A 78 3.40 9.02 7.27
N ASP A 79 3.30 10.10 8.04
CA ASP A 79 3.84 11.38 7.59
C ASP A 79 5.38 11.25 7.54
N PRO A 80 6.03 11.52 6.39
CA PRO A 80 7.48 11.45 6.25
C PRO A 80 8.26 12.31 7.27
N ARG A 81 7.59 13.28 7.91
CA ARG A 81 8.16 14.15 8.95
C ARG A 81 8.21 13.52 10.35
N GLU A 82 7.66 12.31 10.53
CA GLU A 82 7.58 11.62 11.84
C GLU A 82 8.79 10.70 12.15
N TRP A 83 9.93 10.82 11.45
CA TRP A 83 11.15 10.06 11.77
C TRP A 83 12.13 10.85 12.66
N PRO A 84 12.75 10.22 13.69
CA PRO A 84 13.77 10.85 14.54
C PRO A 84 15.13 11.08 13.87
#